data_AF-A0A7W0W2V8-F1
#
_entry.id   AF-A0A7W0W2V8-F1
#
_cell.length_a   1.000
_cell.length_b   1.000
_cell.length_c   1.000
_cell.angle_alpha   90.00
_cell.angle_beta   90.00
_cell.angle_gamma   90.00
#
_symmetry.space_group_name_H-M   'P 1'
#
loop_
_entity.id
_entity.type
_entity.pdbx_description
1 polymer ?
#
loop_
_entity_poly.entity_id
_entity_poly.type
_entity_poly.pdbx_seq_one_letter_code
_entity_poly.pdbx_strand_id
1 'polypeptide(L)'
;MGVPRMSWRYMTMRDTVRIALAIALSTAVLGLLRIALPLLVGHRLVYIPFGVIAMNCVLAFLALVASRALVRLRGEAIDRERRKPGNATQFNALLIGAGEAGVIVAREIQNRPDLGLKPVGFLDDDRRKIGTSIGGLQVLGTTNDIKEIAEQKRAKRALITIANATGHQIRRITEQCRDAGLETKIIPGIYEIVGDKVNLSRIREVAIEDLLGREPVILDEDIVGSTIRSRVVLITGAGGSIGSELCRQVCRFGPERLILVERYENALFEIHRELTQAFPQVPIEPRIGDVCDEERMLQVFEASKPHVVFHAAAHKHVPMMEWNPGEAVKNNIGGTRVIADLSDRTGVERFVLVSTDKAVNPSSVMGATKRVAEIYLQALSERSSTRFVTVRFGNVLGSAGSVIPIFREQIAKGGPVTVTHPDMTRYFMTIPEASQLVMQAGAMGDGGEIFILDMGSPVKIVDLARDLITLSGLRPDEDIEIRFSGVRPGEKLVEELHADAEHADKTKHPKVFIGRIKPHNWDIVSSAVDVTLDLAQGTDPELIRKALGELVPEFRAVRPSRSSLKTTDRTTDTLPALPAPEITATN
;
A
#
# COMPACT_ATOMS: atom_id res chain seq x y z
N MET A 1 43.91 2.72 -13.52
CA MET A 1 42.90 3.75 -13.12
C MET A 1 41.70 3.89 -14.07
N GLY A 2 41.59 3.14 -15.17
CA GLY A 2 40.33 3.04 -15.94
C GLY A 2 39.86 4.30 -16.69
N VAL A 3 40.64 5.39 -16.69
CA VAL A 3 40.30 6.70 -17.29
C VAL A 3 39.82 6.66 -18.75
N PRO A 4 40.34 5.79 -19.64
CA PRO A 4 39.84 5.67 -21.02
C PRO A 4 38.46 5.00 -21.14
N ARG A 5 38.06 4.19 -20.16
CA ARG A 5 36.77 3.46 -20.15
C ARG A 5 35.62 4.28 -19.56
N MET A 6 35.89 5.52 -19.15
CA MET A 6 34.91 6.40 -18.51
C MET A 6 34.05 7.09 -19.56
N SER A 7 32.74 7.12 -19.32
CA SER A 7 31.82 7.84 -20.19
C SER A 7 32.13 9.34 -20.15
N TRP A 8 32.43 9.92 -21.30
CA TRP A 8 32.70 11.36 -21.44
C TRP A 8 31.45 12.22 -21.17
N ARG A 9 30.27 11.61 -21.21
CA ARG A 9 28.98 12.28 -21.04
C ARG A 9 28.50 12.36 -19.59
N TYR A 10 28.95 11.45 -18.72
CA TYR A 10 28.49 11.34 -17.33
C TYR A 10 29.64 11.50 -16.34
N MET A 11 30.27 12.68 -16.32
CA MET A 11 31.37 12.97 -15.39
C MET A 11 30.85 13.31 -13.99
N THR A 12 31.26 12.53 -12.99
CA THR A 12 30.99 12.75 -11.57
C THR A 12 32.17 13.40 -10.84
N MET A 13 31.98 13.91 -9.62
CA MET A 13 33.10 14.44 -8.82
C MET A 13 34.20 13.41 -8.54
N ARG A 14 33.83 12.12 -8.41
CA ARG A 14 34.79 11.02 -8.23
C ARG A 14 35.69 10.85 -9.46
N ASP A 15 35.19 11.20 -10.64
CA ASP A 15 35.92 11.07 -11.88
C ASP A 15 37.01 12.13 -12.02
N THR A 16 36.73 13.35 -11.56
CA THR A 16 37.72 14.44 -11.47
C THR A 16 38.89 14.03 -10.56
N VAL A 17 38.60 13.41 -9.42
CA VAL A 17 39.63 12.92 -8.49
C VAL A 17 40.47 11.81 -9.12
N ARG A 18 39.86 10.87 -9.86
CA ARG A 18 40.60 9.82 -10.59
C ARG A 18 41.50 10.38 -11.68
N ILE A 19 41.06 11.42 -12.39
CA ILE A 19 41.88 12.12 -13.39
C ILE A 19 43.06 12.79 -12.71
N ALA A 20 42.83 13.49 -11.60
CA ALA A 20 43.90 14.13 -10.81
C ALA A 20 44.94 13.09 -10.34
N LEU A 21 44.50 11.95 -9.80
CA LEU A 21 45.39 10.86 -9.37
C LEU A 21 46.17 10.24 -10.53
N ALA A 22 45.55 10.05 -11.69
CA ALA A 22 46.22 9.49 -12.87
C ALA A 22 47.32 10.43 -13.39
N ILE A 23 47.02 11.73 -13.43
CA ILE A 23 47.99 12.74 -13.85
C ILE A 23 49.12 12.87 -12.81
N ALA A 24 48.79 12.88 -11.52
CA ALA A 24 49.78 12.89 -10.45
C ALA A 24 50.73 11.68 -10.53
N LEU A 25 50.19 10.48 -10.76
CA LEU A 25 51.00 9.27 -10.94
C LEU A 25 51.89 9.36 -12.18
N SER A 26 51.35 9.82 -13.33
CA SER A 26 52.14 9.99 -14.54
C SER A 26 53.27 11.02 -14.36
N THR A 27 53.00 12.09 -13.61
CA THR A 27 53.96 13.14 -13.28
C THR A 27 55.04 12.63 -12.34
N ALA A 28 54.67 11.80 -11.35
CA ALA A 28 55.62 11.15 -10.45
C ALA A 28 56.54 10.17 -11.20
N VAL A 29 56.00 9.38 -12.13
CA VAL A 29 56.80 8.47 -12.97
C VAL A 29 57.76 9.26 -13.86
N LEU A 30 57.32 10.33 -14.50
CA LEU A 30 58.18 11.20 -15.31
C LEU A 30 59.27 11.89 -14.46
N GLY A 31 58.90 12.34 -13.25
CA GLY A 31 59.85 12.91 -12.28
C GLY A 31 60.90 11.90 -11.83
N LEU A 32 60.49 10.66 -11.54
CA LEU A 32 61.38 9.58 -11.13
C LEU A 32 62.29 9.12 -12.28
N LEU A 33 61.74 8.97 -13.49
CA LEU A 33 62.51 8.64 -14.69
C LEU A 33 63.56 9.72 -14.97
N ARG A 34 63.20 11.00 -14.80
CA ARG A 34 64.15 12.11 -14.92
C ARG A 34 65.29 12.03 -13.91
N ILE A 35 65.07 11.50 -12.70
CA ILE A 35 66.12 11.34 -11.68
C ILE A 35 66.96 10.10 -11.96
N ALA A 36 66.32 8.98 -12.34
CA ALA A 36 66.97 7.68 -12.52
C ALA A 36 67.76 7.56 -13.83
N LEU A 37 67.27 8.11 -14.95
CA LEU A 37 67.87 7.93 -16.27
C LEU A 37 69.30 8.53 -16.39
N PRO A 38 69.58 9.74 -15.86
CA PRO A 38 70.94 10.28 -15.84
C PRO A 38 71.93 9.45 -15.01
N LEU A 39 71.45 8.74 -13.98
CA LEU A 39 72.26 7.84 -13.16
C LEU A 39 72.62 6.53 -13.88
N LEU A 40 71.81 6.11 -14.86
CA LEU A 40 71.96 4.84 -15.58
C LEU A 40 72.69 4.96 -16.93
N VAL A 41 72.49 6.06 -17.67
CA VAL A 41 72.91 6.18 -19.09
C VAL A 41 73.94 7.31 -19.32
N GLY A 42 74.31 8.02 -18.25
CA GLY A 42 75.23 9.15 -18.31
C GLY A 42 74.56 10.47 -18.74
N HIS A 43 75.11 11.59 -18.28
CA HIS A 43 74.47 12.92 -18.29
C HIS A 43 74.19 13.55 -19.68
N ARG A 44 74.47 12.87 -20.80
CA ARG A 44 74.53 13.52 -22.12
C ARG A 44 73.31 13.36 -23.03
N LEU A 45 72.31 12.53 -22.71
CA LEU A 45 71.28 12.20 -23.71
C LEU A 45 69.87 12.73 -23.47
N VAL A 46 69.41 13.01 -22.25
CA VAL A 46 68.05 13.57 -22.04
C VAL A 46 67.98 14.42 -20.75
N TYR A 47 67.91 15.75 -20.87
CA TYR A 47 67.63 16.65 -19.74
C TYR A 47 66.27 17.33 -19.95
N ILE A 48 65.22 16.82 -19.29
CA ILE A 48 63.89 17.44 -19.27
C ILE A 48 63.80 18.33 -18.02
N PRO A 49 63.64 19.66 -18.16
CA PRO A 49 63.51 20.56 -17.01
C PRO A 49 62.29 20.22 -16.15
N PHE A 50 62.40 20.35 -14.82
CA PHE A 50 61.26 20.15 -13.91
C PHE A 50 60.07 21.05 -14.26
N GLY A 51 60.34 22.27 -14.75
CA GLY A 51 59.30 23.19 -15.22
C GLY A 51 58.45 22.62 -16.35
N VAL A 52 59.03 21.83 -17.26
CA VAL A 52 58.28 21.18 -18.36
C VAL A 52 57.37 20.09 -17.81
N ILE A 53 57.84 19.30 -16.85
CA ILE A 53 57.04 18.24 -16.20
C ILE A 53 55.88 18.85 -15.39
N ALA A 54 56.15 19.91 -14.63
CA ALA A 54 55.14 20.63 -13.85
C ALA A 54 54.10 21.31 -14.77
N MET A 55 54.54 21.97 -15.84
CA MET A 55 53.66 22.59 -16.82
C MET A 55 52.79 21.55 -17.54
N ASN A 56 53.36 20.39 -17.90
CA ASN A 56 52.61 19.29 -18.48
C ASN A 56 51.53 18.77 -17.51
N CYS A 57 51.81 18.63 -16.21
CA CYS A 57 50.81 18.22 -15.22
C CYS A 57 49.61 19.17 -15.18
N VAL A 58 49.86 20.48 -15.13
CA VAL A 58 48.79 21.50 -15.06
C VAL A 58 48.00 21.55 -16.36
N LEU A 59 48.69 21.61 -17.51
CA LEU A 59 48.05 21.69 -18.82
C LEU A 59 47.24 20.43 -19.13
N ALA A 60 47.77 19.24 -18.81
CA ALA A 60 47.07 17.99 -19.02
C ALA A 60 45.80 17.92 -18.16
N PHE A 61 45.86 18.37 -16.89
CA PHE A 61 44.69 18.40 -16.02
C PHE A 61 43.61 19.35 -16.54
N LEU A 62 43.99 20.60 -16.85
CA LEU A 62 43.07 21.59 -17.39
C LEU A 62 42.45 21.14 -18.72
N ALA A 63 43.25 20.60 -19.65
CA ALA A 63 42.76 20.15 -20.94
C ALA A 63 41.80 18.95 -20.82
N LEU A 64 42.08 17.97 -19.95
CA LEU A 64 41.22 16.81 -19.75
C LEU A 64 39.91 17.18 -19.05
N VAL A 65 39.95 18.10 -18.07
CA VAL A 65 38.74 18.58 -17.40
C VAL A 65 37.91 19.46 -18.34
N ALA A 66 38.54 20.41 -19.04
CA ALA A 66 37.86 21.31 -19.96
C ALA A 66 37.24 20.59 -21.16
N SER A 67 37.96 19.64 -21.78
CA SER A 67 37.42 18.87 -22.91
C SER A 67 36.19 18.04 -22.51
N ARG A 68 36.21 17.42 -21.33
CA ARG A 68 35.06 16.64 -20.83
C ARG A 68 33.92 17.51 -20.34
N ALA A 69 34.21 18.64 -19.69
CA ALA A 69 33.20 19.63 -19.34
C ALA A 69 32.49 20.15 -20.60
N LEU A 70 33.22 20.42 -21.68
CA LEU A 70 32.65 20.85 -22.95
C LEU A 70 31.75 19.79 -23.58
N VAL A 71 32.17 18.51 -23.57
CA VAL A 71 31.34 17.40 -24.07
C VAL A 71 30.07 17.24 -23.24
N ARG A 72 30.16 17.37 -21.91
CA ARG A 72 28.99 17.35 -21.02
C ARG A 72 28.04 18.51 -21.30
N LEU A 73 28.55 19.73 -21.37
CA LEU A 73 27.74 20.93 -21.66
C LEU A 73 27.07 20.85 -23.04
N ARG A 74 27.77 20.34 -24.06
CA ARG A 74 27.17 20.08 -25.38
C ARG A 74 26.11 18.97 -25.33
N GLY A 75 26.37 17.89 -24.59
CA GLY A 75 25.40 16.81 -24.41
C GLY A 75 24.12 17.29 -23.72
N GLU A 76 24.26 18.08 -22.65
CA GLU A 76 23.14 18.72 -21.94
C GLU A 76 22.39 19.72 -22.85
N ALA A 77 23.10 20.52 -23.65
CA ALA A 77 22.48 21.44 -24.60
C ALA A 77 21.70 20.73 -25.72
N ILE A 78 22.27 19.67 -26.31
CA ILE A 78 21.62 18.86 -27.36
C ILE A 78 20.41 18.11 -26.80
N ASP A 79 20.51 17.56 -25.59
CA ASP A 79 19.36 16.91 -24.93
C ASP A 79 18.26 17.94 -24.63
N ARG A 80 18.62 19.17 -24.24
CA ARG A 80 17.68 20.28 -24.02
C ARG A 80 16.99 20.74 -25.31
N GLU A 81 17.71 20.74 -26.44
CA GLU A 81 17.12 21.06 -27.75
C GLU A 81 16.25 19.94 -28.32
N ARG A 82 16.64 18.67 -28.13
CA ARG A 82 15.82 17.50 -28.50
C ARG A 82 14.59 17.34 -27.62
N ARG A 83 14.66 17.84 -26.38
CA ARG A 83 13.55 17.91 -25.42
C ARG A 83 12.90 19.29 -25.39
N LYS A 84 12.94 20.03 -26.51
CA LYS A 84 12.02 21.17 -26.67
C LYS A 84 10.61 20.65 -26.43
N PRO A 85 9.79 21.35 -25.63
CA PRO A 85 8.42 20.93 -25.42
C PRO A 85 7.78 20.80 -26.79
N GLY A 86 7.01 19.73 -27.01
CA GLY A 86 5.95 19.81 -28.02
C GLY A 86 5.06 21.02 -27.71
N ASN A 87 4.03 21.30 -28.50
CA ASN A 87 3.05 22.35 -28.21
C ASN A 87 2.25 22.17 -26.88
N ALA A 88 2.77 21.44 -25.89
CA ALA A 88 2.24 21.29 -24.55
C ALA A 88 2.31 22.62 -23.79
N THR A 89 1.15 23.13 -23.42
CA THR A 89 0.98 24.25 -22.49
C THR A 89 1.65 23.94 -21.15
N GLN A 90 2.55 24.82 -20.70
CA GLN A 90 3.19 24.71 -19.39
C GLN A 90 2.37 25.43 -18.32
N PHE A 91 2.13 24.76 -17.20
CA PHE A 91 1.46 25.31 -16.03
C PHE A 91 2.47 25.72 -14.96
N ASN A 92 2.35 26.95 -14.46
CA ASN A 92 3.12 27.43 -13.32
C ASN A 92 2.75 26.62 -12.07
N ALA A 93 3.76 25.99 -11.48
CA ALA A 93 3.63 25.09 -10.33
C ALA A 93 4.38 25.66 -9.12
N LEU A 94 3.70 25.79 -7.98
CA LEU A 94 4.30 26.08 -6.69
C LEU A 94 4.79 24.77 -6.06
N LEU A 95 6.00 24.75 -5.53
CA LEU A 95 6.55 23.60 -4.84
C LEU A 95 6.41 23.81 -3.32
N ILE A 96 5.66 22.93 -2.66
CA ILE A 96 5.43 23.03 -1.22
C ILE A 96 6.42 22.11 -0.51
N GLY A 97 7.35 22.70 0.24
CA GLY A 97 8.51 22.05 0.87
C GLY A 97 9.81 22.37 0.14
N ALA A 98 10.67 23.20 0.73
CA ALA A 98 12.02 23.49 0.25
C ALA A 98 13.06 22.57 0.91
N GLY A 99 12.71 21.29 1.10
CA GLY A 99 13.60 20.25 1.59
C GLY A 99 14.37 19.57 0.46
N GLU A 100 15.22 18.59 0.79
CA GLU A 100 16.01 17.84 -0.18
C GLU A 100 15.16 17.23 -1.31
N ALA A 101 14.04 16.60 -0.97
CA ALA A 101 13.08 16.09 -1.94
C ALA A 101 12.55 17.17 -2.89
N GLY A 102 12.17 18.35 -2.36
CA GLY A 102 11.73 19.49 -3.16
C GLY A 102 12.78 19.97 -4.15
N VAL A 103 14.06 20.01 -3.75
CA VAL A 103 15.17 20.41 -4.64
C VAL A 103 15.36 19.42 -5.78
N ILE A 104 15.31 18.12 -5.48
CA ILE A 104 15.48 17.09 -6.50
C ILE A 104 14.31 17.15 -7.50
N VAL A 105 13.08 17.29 -6.99
CA VAL A 105 11.86 17.41 -7.81
C VAL A 105 11.91 18.66 -8.69
N ALA A 106 12.30 19.81 -8.14
CA ALA A 106 12.45 21.04 -8.92
C ALA A 106 13.42 20.87 -10.09
N ARG A 107 14.58 20.26 -9.83
CA ARG A 107 15.61 20.00 -10.84
C ARG A 107 15.10 19.05 -11.91
N GLU A 108 14.40 17.99 -11.52
CA GLU A 108 13.89 17.00 -12.47
C GLU A 108 12.77 17.59 -13.33
N ILE A 109 11.87 18.41 -12.78
CA ILE A 109 10.85 19.14 -13.57
C ILE A 109 11.51 20.12 -14.55
N GLN A 110 12.53 20.87 -14.10
CA GLN A 110 13.28 21.77 -14.98
C GLN A 110 13.97 21.03 -16.14
N ASN A 111 14.38 19.79 -15.91
CA ASN A 111 15.02 18.91 -16.90
C ASN A 111 14.01 18.15 -17.79
N ARG A 112 12.72 18.18 -17.44
CA ARG A 112 11.62 17.49 -18.11
C ARG A 112 10.46 18.44 -18.47
N PRO A 113 10.68 19.35 -19.44
CA PRO A 113 9.64 20.25 -19.91
C PRO A 113 8.44 19.54 -20.57
N ASP A 114 8.58 18.25 -20.92
CA ASP A 114 7.52 17.36 -21.39
C ASP A 114 6.39 17.15 -20.36
N LEU A 115 6.66 17.38 -19.08
CA LEU A 115 5.67 17.26 -18.01
C LEU A 115 4.63 18.40 -17.99
N GLY A 116 4.83 19.45 -18.79
CA GLY A 116 3.93 20.61 -18.81
C GLY A 116 3.90 21.38 -17.48
N LEU A 117 4.95 21.26 -16.66
CA LEU A 117 5.08 21.94 -15.36
C LEU A 117 6.26 22.92 -15.40
N LYS A 118 6.06 24.13 -14.90
CA LYS A 118 7.10 25.13 -14.72
C LYS A 118 7.17 25.54 -13.24
N PRO A 119 8.20 25.13 -12.49
CA PRO A 119 8.29 25.48 -11.08
C PRO A 119 8.59 26.98 -10.94
N VAL A 120 7.76 27.71 -10.20
CA VAL A 120 7.88 29.18 -10.05
C VAL A 120 8.51 29.62 -8.72
N GLY A 121 8.57 28.73 -7.75
CA GLY A 121 9.14 28.99 -6.43
C GLY A 121 8.74 27.93 -5.42
N PHE A 122 9.39 27.98 -4.26
CA PHE A 122 9.08 27.14 -3.11
C PHE A 122 8.24 27.88 -2.06
N LEU A 123 7.44 27.13 -1.31
CA LEU A 123 6.85 27.56 -0.04
C LEU A 123 7.32 26.60 1.05
N ASP A 124 7.81 27.11 2.17
CA ASP A 124 8.29 26.30 3.29
C ASP A 124 7.96 27.00 4.61
N ASP A 125 7.46 26.24 5.59
CA ASP A 125 7.09 26.79 6.90
C ASP A 125 8.32 27.10 7.78
N ASP A 126 9.50 26.60 7.42
CA ASP A 126 10.77 27.03 8.03
C ASP A 126 11.12 28.46 7.62
N ARG A 127 10.82 29.40 8.50
CA ARG A 127 11.07 30.84 8.30
C ARG A 127 12.52 31.18 7.93
N ARG A 128 13.50 30.34 8.30
CA ARG A 128 14.92 30.57 7.98
C ARG A 128 15.20 30.44 6.49
N LYS A 129 14.36 29.72 5.74
CA LYS A 129 14.54 29.51 4.31
C LYS A 129 13.91 30.61 3.45
N ILE A 130 13.02 31.42 4.00
CA ILE A 130 12.30 32.46 3.24
C ILE A 130 13.31 33.45 2.63
N GLY A 131 13.13 33.78 1.35
CA GLY A 131 14.02 34.67 0.60
C GLY A 131 15.31 34.02 0.10
N THR A 132 15.64 32.80 0.54
CA THR A 132 16.80 32.06 0.02
C THR A 132 16.53 31.52 -1.38
N SER A 133 17.59 31.34 -2.17
CA SER A 133 17.54 30.67 -3.47
C SER A 133 18.07 29.25 -3.35
N ILE A 134 17.23 28.26 -3.68
CA ILE A 134 17.55 26.84 -3.61
C ILE A 134 17.31 26.24 -4.99
N GLY A 135 18.34 25.66 -5.59
CA GLY A 135 18.23 25.07 -6.94
C GLY A 135 17.81 26.06 -8.03
N GLY A 136 18.12 27.35 -7.86
CA GLY A 136 17.74 28.42 -8.80
C GLY A 136 16.30 28.94 -8.66
N LEU A 137 15.54 28.47 -7.66
CA LEU A 137 14.21 28.95 -7.31
C LEU A 137 14.23 29.62 -5.95
N GLN A 138 13.43 30.66 -5.76
CA GLN A 138 13.31 31.33 -4.46
C GLN A 138 12.27 30.65 -3.57
N VAL A 139 12.50 30.66 -2.27
CA VAL A 139 11.48 30.39 -1.26
C VAL A 139 10.68 31.67 -1.04
N LEU A 140 9.45 31.69 -1.57
CA LEU A 140 8.63 32.89 -1.71
C LEU A 140 7.88 33.25 -0.42
N GLY A 141 7.67 32.28 0.47
CA GLY A 141 6.91 32.46 1.70
C GLY A 141 6.61 31.12 2.37
N THR A 142 5.61 31.15 3.26
CA THR A 142 5.10 29.98 3.99
C THR A 142 3.87 29.39 3.30
N THR A 143 3.37 28.26 3.80
CA THR A 143 2.11 27.67 3.29
C THR A 143 0.89 28.56 3.52
N ASN A 144 0.92 29.49 4.48
CA ASN A 144 -0.20 30.43 4.67
C ASN A 144 -0.30 31.48 3.56
N ASP A 145 0.79 31.69 2.82
CA ASP A 145 0.88 32.69 1.76
C ASP A 145 0.51 32.11 0.38
N ILE A 146 0.01 30.86 0.34
CA ILE A 146 -0.33 30.13 -0.90
C ILE A 146 -1.22 30.97 -1.82
N LYS A 147 -2.29 31.58 -1.28
CA LYS A 147 -3.26 32.33 -2.08
C LYS A 147 -2.64 33.57 -2.74
N GLU A 148 -1.98 34.41 -1.95
CA GLU A 148 -1.35 35.64 -2.44
C GLU A 148 -0.26 35.32 -3.47
N ILE A 149 0.60 34.34 -3.18
CA ILE A 149 1.71 33.98 -4.05
C ILE A 149 1.22 33.29 -5.33
N ALA A 150 0.16 32.50 -5.26
CA ALA A 150 -0.46 31.89 -6.43
C ALA A 150 -0.97 32.93 -7.42
N GLU A 151 -1.64 33.99 -6.93
CA GLU A 151 -2.12 35.10 -7.76
C GLU A 151 -0.94 35.87 -8.37
N GLN A 152 0.05 36.25 -7.55
CA GLN A 152 1.24 36.99 -8.02
C GLN A 152 2.04 36.23 -9.08
N LYS A 153 2.19 34.91 -8.93
CA LYS A 153 2.97 34.06 -9.85
C LYS A 153 2.10 33.41 -10.93
N ARG A 154 0.80 33.67 -10.96
CA ARG A 154 -0.19 33.03 -11.85
C ARG A 154 -0.05 31.50 -11.83
N ALA A 155 0.14 30.94 -10.64
CA ALA A 155 0.25 29.50 -10.45
C ALA A 155 -1.12 28.85 -10.67
N LYS A 156 -1.14 27.68 -11.33
CA LYS A 156 -2.35 26.86 -11.47
C LYS A 156 -2.24 25.53 -10.74
N ARG A 157 -1.03 25.15 -10.34
CA ARG A 157 -0.74 23.87 -9.70
C ARG A 157 0.10 24.06 -8.45
N ALA A 158 -0.14 23.21 -7.46
CA ALA A 158 0.71 23.07 -6.29
C ALA A 158 1.22 21.63 -6.22
N LEU A 159 2.51 21.44 -5.97
CA LEU A 159 3.13 20.13 -5.82
C LEU A 159 3.69 20.01 -4.41
N ILE A 160 3.12 19.11 -3.62
CA ILE A 160 3.59 18.78 -2.28
C ILE A 160 4.84 17.91 -2.41
N THR A 161 5.96 18.43 -1.93
CA THR A 161 7.30 17.84 -1.99
C THR A 161 7.93 17.65 -0.60
N ILE A 162 7.12 17.75 0.45
CA ILE A 162 7.51 17.48 1.83
C ILE A 162 7.57 15.96 2.01
N ALA A 163 8.77 15.40 2.15
CA ALA A 163 8.99 13.94 2.18
C ALA A 163 8.26 13.23 3.33
N ASN A 164 8.21 13.84 4.52
CA ASN A 164 7.61 13.30 5.73
C ASN A 164 6.48 14.20 6.23
N ALA A 165 5.59 14.63 5.34
CA ALA A 165 4.44 15.41 5.76
C ALA A 165 3.46 14.55 6.55
N THR A 166 3.01 15.07 7.69
CA THR A 166 1.90 14.48 8.44
C THR A 166 0.59 14.65 7.65
N GLY A 167 -0.36 13.75 7.87
CA GLY A 167 -1.69 13.84 7.24
C GLY A 167 -2.40 15.17 7.50
N HIS A 168 -2.24 15.73 8.71
CA HIS A 168 -2.73 17.07 9.07
C HIS A 168 -2.11 18.20 8.25
N GLN A 169 -0.80 18.14 7.99
CA GLN A 169 -0.13 19.12 7.13
C GLN A 169 -0.62 19.02 5.69
N ILE A 170 -0.75 17.80 5.16
CA ILE A 170 -1.25 17.58 3.80
C ILE A 170 -2.68 18.11 3.68
N ARG A 171 -3.57 17.81 4.63
CA ARG A 171 -4.95 18.32 4.67
C ARG A 171 -4.98 19.85 4.63
N ARG A 172 -4.26 20.50 5.55
CA ARG A 172 -4.20 21.97 5.63
C ARG A 172 -3.70 22.58 4.32
N ILE A 173 -2.64 22.01 3.75
CA ILE A 173 -2.07 22.48 2.48
C ILE A 173 -3.06 22.30 1.33
N THR A 174 -3.73 21.15 1.24
CA THR A 174 -4.72 20.86 0.19
C THR A 174 -5.92 21.80 0.28
N GLU A 175 -6.43 22.09 1.48
CA GLU A 175 -7.49 23.08 1.71
C GLU A 175 -7.05 24.48 1.26
N GLN A 176 -5.87 24.93 1.69
CA GLN A 176 -5.31 26.23 1.30
C GLN A 176 -5.09 26.34 -0.22
N CYS A 177 -4.63 25.27 -0.87
CA CYS A 177 -4.48 25.23 -2.32
C CYS A 177 -5.82 25.28 -3.05
N ARG A 178 -6.84 24.55 -2.56
CA ARG A 178 -8.20 24.57 -3.13
C ARG A 178 -8.82 25.97 -3.02
N ASP A 179 -8.70 26.62 -1.87
CA ASP A 179 -9.23 27.97 -1.63
C ASP A 179 -8.52 29.03 -2.50
N ALA A 180 -7.30 28.72 -2.96
CA ALA A 180 -6.54 29.51 -3.94
C ALA A 180 -6.79 29.10 -5.41
N GLY A 181 -7.66 28.12 -5.67
CA GLY A 181 -7.98 27.63 -7.02
C GLY A 181 -6.85 26.82 -7.68
N LEU A 182 -5.97 26.19 -6.89
CA LEU A 182 -4.83 25.40 -7.37
C LEU A 182 -5.16 23.91 -7.45
N GLU A 183 -4.78 23.27 -8.55
CA GLU A 183 -4.76 21.80 -8.67
C GLU A 183 -3.60 21.24 -7.84
N THR A 184 -3.91 20.52 -6.76
CA THR A 184 -2.92 20.01 -5.81
C THR A 184 -2.47 18.60 -6.20
N LYS A 185 -1.15 18.40 -6.30
CA LYS A 185 -0.53 17.10 -6.56
C LYS A 185 0.50 16.78 -5.49
N ILE A 186 0.82 15.51 -5.33
CA ILE A 186 1.82 15.02 -4.37
C ILE A 186 2.76 14.02 -5.04
N ILE A 187 3.98 13.95 -4.52
CA ILE A 187 4.93 12.87 -4.82
C ILE A 187 5.04 11.99 -3.56
N PRO A 188 4.62 10.71 -3.62
CA PRO A 188 4.68 9.81 -2.46
C PRO A 188 6.11 9.56 -1.95
N GLY A 189 6.24 9.23 -0.66
CA GLY A 189 7.46 9.30 0.15
C GLY A 189 8.69 8.49 -0.32
N ILE A 190 9.86 9.09 -0.05
CA ILE A 190 11.29 8.68 -0.01
C ILE A 190 11.83 7.40 -0.68
N TYR A 191 11.16 6.24 -0.64
CA TYR A 191 11.76 4.97 -1.14
C TYR A 191 11.72 4.80 -2.67
N GLU A 192 11.14 5.76 -3.38
CA GLU A 192 11.05 5.74 -4.85
C GLU A 192 12.15 6.60 -5.50
N ILE A 193 13.05 7.15 -4.68
CA ILE A 193 14.35 7.69 -5.06
C ILE A 193 15.34 6.52 -5.09
N VAL A 194 15.18 5.62 -6.06
CA VAL A 194 16.12 4.52 -6.26
C VAL A 194 17.37 5.11 -6.95
N GLY A 195 18.35 5.53 -6.14
CA GLY A 195 19.52 6.29 -6.58
C GLY A 195 19.22 7.78 -6.80
N ASP A 196 20.11 8.54 -7.46
CA ASP A 196 19.95 9.99 -7.73
C ASP A 196 18.78 10.36 -8.68
N LYS A 197 17.80 9.47 -8.91
CA LYS A 197 16.73 9.66 -9.89
C LYS A 197 15.35 9.52 -9.25
N VAL A 198 14.57 10.59 -9.28
CA VAL A 198 13.16 10.60 -8.90
C VAL A 198 12.32 10.11 -10.08
N ASN A 199 11.43 9.15 -9.85
CA ASN A 199 10.47 8.72 -10.87
C ASN A 199 9.27 9.68 -10.95
N LEU A 200 9.39 10.76 -11.74
CA LEU A 200 8.32 11.75 -11.91
C LEU A 200 7.06 11.21 -12.62
N SER A 201 7.03 9.97 -13.10
CA SER A 201 5.80 9.37 -13.64
C SER A 201 4.73 9.14 -12.56
N ARG A 202 5.08 9.31 -11.27
CA ARG A 202 4.21 9.08 -10.12
C ARG A 202 3.64 10.34 -9.47
N ILE A 203 3.79 11.50 -10.12
CA ILE A 203 3.05 12.69 -9.71
C ILE A 203 1.55 12.38 -9.85
N ARG A 204 0.84 12.38 -8.73
CA ARG A 204 -0.59 12.06 -8.67
C ARG A 204 -1.36 13.09 -7.84
N GLU A 205 -2.67 13.04 -7.93
CA GLU A 205 -3.55 13.79 -7.04
C GLU A 205 -3.37 13.32 -5.58
N VAL A 206 -3.64 14.22 -4.65
CA VAL A 206 -3.67 13.89 -3.22
C VAL A 206 -4.79 12.88 -3.01
N ALA A 207 -4.44 11.77 -2.39
CA ALA A 207 -5.37 10.69 -2.12
C ALA A 207 -5.66 10.61 -0.62
N ILE A 208 -6.71 9.88 -0.26
CA ILE A 208 -7.15 9.79 1.14
C ILE A 208 -6.10 9.13 2.04
N GLU A 209 -5.30 8.23 1.45
CA GLU A 209 -4.18 7.56 2.09
C GLU A 209 -3.12 8.56 2.58
N ASP A 210 -2.93 9.67 1.86
CA ASP A 210 -1.97 10.71 2.22
C ASP A 210 -2.44 11.51 3.45
N LEU A 211 -3.76 11.71 3.60
CA LEU A 211 -4.35 12.45 4.72
C LEU A 211 -4.34 11.67 6.03
N LEU A 212 -4.17 10.35 5.97
CA LEU A 212 -4.10 9.49 7.15
C LEU A 212 -2.72 9.51 7.81
N GLY A 213 -1.69 9.97 7.08
CA GLY A 213 -0.39 10.32 7.67
C GLY A 213 0.36 9.15 8.32
N ARG A 214 0.13 7.91 7.86
CA ARG A 214 0.84 6.74 8.39
C ARG A 214 2.24 6.64 7.81
N GLU A 215 3.21 6.36 8.69
CA GLU A 215 4.57 6.06 8.26
C GLU A 215 4.61 4.73 7.49
N PRO A 216 5.37 4.62 6.39
CA PRO A 216 5.59 3.36 5.70
C PRO A 216 6.04 2.24 6.65
N VAL A 217 5.66 0.99 6.35
CA VAL A 217 6.21 -0.17 7.05
C VAL A 217 7.59 -0.48 6.50
N ILE A 218 8.54 -0.73 7.40
CA ILE A 218 9.88 -1.21 7.06
C ILE A 218 9.87 -2.71 7.34
N LEU A 219 9.96 -3.51 6.29
CA LEU A 219 10.01 -4.97 6.40
C LEU A 219 11.41 -5.44 6.80
N ASP A 220 11.46 -6.52 7.57
CA ASP A 220 12.67 -7.32 7.71
C ASP A 220 12.75 -8.28 6.51
N GLU A 221 13.44 -7.84 5.46
CA GLU A 221 13.52 -8.57 4.20
C GLU A 221 14.20 -9.94 4.35
N ASP A 222 15.08 -10.12 5.34
CA ASP A 222 15.78 -11.38 5.57
C ASP A 222 14.82 -12.43 6.16
N ILE A 223 14.04 -12.04 7.17
CA ILE A 223 13.04 -12.93 7.80
C ILE A 223 11.97 -13.32 6.78
N VAL A 224 11.38 -12.35 6.11
CA VAL A 224 10.34 -12.59 5.10
C VAL A 224 10.89 -13.38 3.91
N GLY A 225 12.08 -13.02 3.44
CA GLY A 225 12.78 -13.69 2.35
C GLY A 225 13.06 -15.16 2.66
N SER A 226 13.50 -15.50 3.88
CA SER A 226 13.78 -16.88 4.28
C SER A 226 12.54 -17.79 4.25
N THR A 227 11.34 -17.21 4.41
CA THR A 227 10.07 -17.94 4.41
C THR A 227 9.51 -18.13 2.99
N ILE A 228 9.80 -17.22 2.06
CA ILE A 228 9.14 -17.17 0.73
C ILE A 228 10.09 -17.58 -0.40
N ARG A 229 11.35 -17.17 -0.34
CA ARG A 229 12.30 -17.35 -1.45
C ARG A 229 12.50 -18.83 -1.74
N SER A 230 12.40 -19.20 -3.02
CA SER A 230 12.55 -20.60 -3.47
C SER A 230 11.60 -21.58 -2.77
N ARG A 231 10.45 -21.10 -2.30
CA ARG A 231 9.37 -21.93 -1.75
C ARG A 231 8.15 -21.90 -2.68
N VAL A 232 7.36 -22.96 -2.62
CA VAL A 232 6.01 -22.97 -3.20
C VAL A 232 5.05 -22.32 -2.22
N VAL A 233 4.41 -21.23 -2.65
CA VAL A 233 3.45 -20.46 -1.83
C VAL A 233 2.06 -20.60 -2.41
N LEU A 234 1.07 -20.91 -1.57
CA LEU A 234 -0.35 -20.95 -1.94
C LEU A 234 -1.11 -19.83 -1.24
N ILE A 235 -1.93 -19.10 -2.01
CA ILE A 235 -2.76 -18.01 -1.48
C ILE A 235 -4.21 -18.28 -1.85
N THR A 236 -5.09 -18.42 -0.86
CA THR A 236 -6.54 -18.53 -1.08
C THR A 236 -7.20 -17.15 -1.02
N GLY A 237 -8.27 -16.94 -1.79
CA GLY A 237 -8.88 -15.61 -1.92
C GLY A 237 -7.96 -14.68 -2.71
N ALA A 238 -7.17 -15.23 -3.63
CA ALA A 238 -6.12 -14.52 -4.37
C ALA A 238 -6.64 -13.34 -5.20
N GLY A 239 -7.91 -13.34 -5.58
CA GLY A 239 -8.55 -12.23 -6.29
C GLY A 239 -9.09 -11.12 -5.36
N GLY A 240 -9.12 -11.35 -4.05
CA GLY A 240 -9.60 -10.39 -3.05
C GLY A 240 -8.64 -9.22 -2.83
N SER A 241 -9.09 -8.17 -2.14
CA SER A 241 -8.26 -6.96 -1.91
C SER A 241 -6.95 -7.25 -1.14
N ILE A 242 -6.99 -8.12 -0.14
CA ILE A 242 -5.79 -8.51 0.62
C ILE A 242 -5.04 -9.64 -0.10
N GLY A 243 -5.76 -10.66 -0.58
CA GLY A 243 -5.14 -11.78 -1.28
C GLY A 243 -4.34 -11.35 -2.52
N SER A 244 -4.89 -10.47 -3.35
CA SER A 244 -4.18 -9.96 -4.54
C SER A 244 -2.92 -9.19 -4.18
N GLU A 245 -2.94 -8.40 -3.11
CA GLU A 245 -1.76 -7.69 -2.65
C GLU A 245 -0.72 -8.63 -2.04
N LEU A 246 -1.14 -9.63 -1.25
CA LEU A 246 -0.24 -10.69 -0.79
C LEU A 246 0.45 -11.37 -1.98
N CYS A 247 -0.27 -11.64 -3.07
CA CYS A 247 0.32 -12.19 -4.28
C CYS A 247 1.38 -11.25 -4.88
N ARG A 248 1.10 -9.95 -4.99
CA ARG A 248 2.07 -8.94 -5.47
C ARG A 248 3.31 -8.87 -4.59
N GLN A 249 3.13 -8.87 -3.27
CA GLN A 249 4.24 -8.78 -2.32
C GLN A 249 5.08 -10.06 -2.33
N VAL A 250 4.45 -11.24 -2.32
CA VAL A 250 5.13 -12.54 -2.41
C VAL A 250 5.98 -12.64 -3.68
N CYS A 251 5.47 -12.23 -4.85
CA CYS A 251 6.25 -12.25 -6.10
C CYS A 251 7.55 -11.43 -6.03
N ARG A 252 7.62 -10.37 -5.22
CA ARG A 252 8.84 -9.55 -5.05
C ARG A 252 9.98 -10.30 -4.36
N PHE A 253 9.67 -11.32 -3.55
CA PHE A 253 10.66 -12.12 -2.85
C PHE A 253 11.16 -13.34 -3.66
N GLY A 254 10.61 -13.57 -4.87
CA GLY A 254 11.04 -14.62 -5.78
C GLY A 254 10.77 -16.04 -5.24
N PRO A 255 9.48 -16.42 -5.07
CA PRO A 255 9.13 -17.80 -4.73
C PRO A 255 9.51 -18.76 -5.87
N GLU A 256 9.60 -20.05 -5.57
CA GLU A 256 9.75 -21.08 -6.61
C GLU A 256 8.52 -21.11 -7.51
N ARG A 257 7.35 -20.96 -6.90
CA ARG A 257 6.05 -20.97 -7.57
C ARG A 257 4.99 -20.33 -6.68
N LEU A 258 4.05 -19.62 -7.29
CA LEU A 258 2.90 -19.03 -6.61
C LEU A 258 1.60 -19.67 -7.12
N ILE A 259 0.84 -20.29 -6.22
CA ILE A 259 -0.46 -20.89 -6.51
C ILE A 259 -1.55 -19.93 -6.05
N LEU A 260 -2.43 -19.54 -6.99
CA LEU A 260 -3.54 -18.61 -6.74
C LEU A 260 -4.84 -19.41 -6.66
N VAL A 261 -5.45 -19.50 -5.48
CA VAL A 261 -6.75 -20.16 -5.30
C VAL A 261 -7.84 -19.10 -5.12
N GLU A 262 -8.86 -19.13 -5.97
CA GLU A 262 -9.97 -18.17 -5.93
C GLU A 262 -11.22 -18.81 -6.55
N ARG A 263 -12.39 -18.54 -5.95
CA ARG A 263 -13.67 -19.02 -6.45
C ARG A 263 -14.19 -18.13 -7.57
N TYR A 264 -13.97 -16.81 -7.47
CA TYR A 264 -14.45 -15.86 -8.46
C TYR A 264 -13.49 -15.76 -9.66
N GLU A 265 -13.88 -16.41 -10.76
CA GLU A 265 -13.09 -16.51 -12.01
C GLU A 265 -12.53 -15.17 -12.49
N ASN A 266 -13.36 -14.12 -12.59
CA ASN A 266 -12.91 -12.82 -13.09
C ASN A 266 -11.81 -12.21 -12.23
N ALA A 267 -11.93 -12.28 -10.89
CA ALA A 267 -10.90 -11.75 -10.01
C ALA A 267 -9.60 -12.56 -10.09
N LEU A 268 -9.70 -13.88 -10.27
CA LEU A 268 -8.55 -14.74 -10.51
C LEU A 268 -7.84 -14.42 -11.83
N PHE A 269 -8.62 -14.23 -12.90
CA PHE A 269 -8.11 -13.88 -14.22
C PHE A 269 -7.33 -12.56 -14.18
N GLU A 270 -7.89 -11.53 -13.55
CA GLU A 270 -7.27 -10.20 -13.47
C GLU A 270 -5.95 -10.24 -12.71
N ILE A 271 -5.92 -10.86 -11.52
CA ILE A 271 -4.68 -10.94 -10.73
C ILE A 271 -3.62 -11.82 -11.41
N HIS A 272 -4.03 -12.93 -12.03
CA HIS A 272 -3.11 -13.80 -12.77
C HIS A 272 -2.47 -13.06 -13.95
N ARG A 273 -3.28 -12.34 -14.74
CA ARG A 273 -2.79 -11.55 -15.88
C ARG A 273 -1.82 -10.45 -15.43
N GLU A 274 -2.20 -9.72 -14.38
CA GLU A 274 -1.38 -8.65 -13.80
C GLU A 274 0.00 -9.17 -13.38
N LEU A 275 0.03 -10.24 -12.58
CA LEU A 275 1.28 -10.75 -12.02
C LEU A 275 2.16 -11.42 -13.07
N THR A 276 1.57 -12.13 -14.05
CA THR A 276 2.33 -12.75 -15.14
C THR A 276 3.04 -11.70 -15.99
N GLN A 277 2.41 -10.52 -16.19
CA GLN A 277 3.03 -9.41 -16.91
C GLN A 277 4.11 -8.71 -16.07
N ALA A 278 3.87 -8.52 -14.77
CA ALA A 278 4.78 -7.80 -13.88
C ALA A 278 5.99 -8.63 -13.41
N PHE A 279 5.84 -9.96 -13.32
CA PHE A 279 6.84 -10.88 -12.78
C PHE A 279 7.02 -12.11 -13.68
N PRO A 280 7.48 -11.95 -14.93
CA PRO A 280 7.60 -13.05 -15.91
C PRO A 280 8.53 -14.19 -15.48
N GLN A 281 9.40 -13.95 -14.50
CA GLN A 281 10.33 -14.93 -13.93
C GLN A 281 9.71 -15.83 -12.86
N VAL A 282 8.55 -15.47 -12.29
CA VAL A 282 7.88 -16.26 -11.25
C VAL A 282 6.85 -17.17 -11.93
N PRO A 283 6.91 -18.49 -11.76
CA PRO A 283 5.84 -19.39 -12.20
C PRO A 283 4.58 -19.15 -11.37
N ILE A 284 3.50 -18.73 -12.02
CA ILE A 284 2.21 -18.43 -11.38
C ILE A 284 1.16 -19.38 -11.93
N GLU A 285 0.44 -20.06 -11.04
CA GLU A 285 -0.58 -21.03 -11.40
C GLU A 285 -1.96 -20.64 -10.84
N PRO A 286 -2.93 -20.26 -11.70
CA PRO A 286 -4.29 -19.97 -11.27
C PRO A 286 -5.08 -21.27 -11.08
N ARG A 287 -5.73 -21.42 -9.93
CA ARG A 287 -6.58 -22.55 -9.56
C ARG A 287 -7.96 -22.04 -9.16
N ILE A 288 -8.92 -22.18 -10.07
CA ILE A 288 -10.33 -21.95 -9.73
C ILE A 288 -10.77 -23.04 -8.74
N GLY A 289 -11.33 -22.64 -7.61
CA GLY A 289 -11.82 -23.54 -6.57
C GLY A 289 -12.47 -22.82 -5.40
N ASP A 290 -13.44 -23.47 -4.78
CA ASP A 290 -14.00 -23.07 -3.49
C ASP A 290 -13.18 -23.71 -2.36
N VAL A 291 -12.82 -22.94 -1.34
CA VAL A 291 -12.09 -23.47 -0.17
C VAL A 291 -12.94 -24.46 0.64
N CYS A 292 -14.26 -24.46 0.45
CA CYS A 292 -15.17 -25.42 1.08
C CYS A 292 -15.23 -26.77 0.35
N ASP A 293 -14.70 -26.85 -0.88
CA ASP A 293 -14.63 -28.09 -1.66
C ASP A 293 -13.36 -28.87 -1.30
N GLU A 294 -13.48 -29.78 -0.33
CA GLU A 294 -12.34 -30.55 0.18
C GLU A 294 -11.65 -31.38 -0.90
N GLU A 295 -12.40 -32.06 -1.77
CA GLU A 295 -11.82 -32.89 -2.81
C GLU A 295 -11.02 -32.05 -3.80
N ARG A 296 -11.57 -30.90 -4.22
CA ARG A 296 -10.88 -29.98 -5.10
C ARG A 296 -9.63 -29.39 -4.45
N MET A 297 -9.70 -29.01 -3.18
CA MET A 297 -8.54 -28.47 -2.45
C MET A 297 -7.47 -29.54 -2.23
N LEU A 298 -7.85 -30.78 -1.94
CA LEU A 298 -6.92 -31.90 -1.83
C LEU A 298 -6.13 -32.08 -3.13
N GLN A 299 -6.79 -32.10 -4.29
CA GLN A 299 -6.11 -32.19 -5.60
C GLN A 299 -5.10 -31.05 -5.80
N VAL A 300 -5.45 -29.81 -5.40
CA VAL A 300 -4.54 -28.66 -5.50
C VAL A 300 -3.34 -28.83 -4.57
N PHE A 301 -3.55 -29.27 -3.33
CA PHE A 301 -2.48 -29.50 -2.35
C PHE A 301 -1.55 -30.64 -2.78
N GLU A 302 -2.08 -31.75 -3.26
CA GLU A 302 -1.27 -32.89 -3.73
C GLU A 302 -0.43 -32.54 -4.97
N ALA A 303 -1.01 -31.77 -5.91
CA ALA A 303 -0.32 -31.34 -7.12
C ALA A 303 0.74 -30.27 -6.86
N SER A 304 0.51 -29.37 -5.90
CA SER A 304 1.40 -28.22 -5.66
C SER A 304 2.37 -28.39 -4.49
N LYS A 305 2.02 -29.20 -3.48
CA LYS A 305 2.79 -29.42 -2.24
C LYS A 305 3.31 -28.10 -1.65
N PRO A 306 2.41 -27.19 -1.22
CA PRO A 306 2.81 -25.86 -0.77
C PRO A 306 3.66 -25.95 0.50
N HIS A 307 4.65 -25.07 0.60
CA HIS A 307 5.45 -24.91 1.82
C HIS A 307 4.85 -23.86 2.75
N VAL A 308 4.20 -22.85 2.17
CA VAL A 308 3.58 -21.73 2.89
C VAL A 308 2.18 -21.49 2.34
N VAL A 309 1.20 -21.36 3.23
CA VAL A 309 -0.19 -21.04 2.87
C VAL A 309 -0.58 -19.71 3.51
N PHE A 310 -1.04 -18.75 2.69
CA PHE A 310 -1.74 -17.56 3.17
C PHE A 310 -3.24 -17.71 2.91
N HIS A 311 -4.03 -17.80 3.98
CA HIS A 311 -5.48 -17.96 3.90
C HIS A 311 -6.19 -16.62 4.04
N ALA A 312 -6.57 -16.01 2.91
CA ALA A 312 -7.30 -14.75 2.83
C ALA A 312 -8.75 -14.89 2.29
N ALA A 313 -9.24 -16.12 2.04
CA ALA A 313 -10.60 -16.36 1.60
C ALA A 313 -11.57 -16.27 2.79
N ALA A 314 -12.53 -15.34 2.74
CA ALA A 314 -13.57 -15.18 3.74
C ALA A 314 -14.73 -14.31 3.23
N HIS A 315 -15.93 -14.50 3.78
CA HIS A 315 -16.99 -13.52 3.71
C HIS A 315 -16.82 -12.46 4.81
N LYS A 316 -16.81 -11.18 4.41
CA LYS A 316 -16.49 -10.06 5.31
C LYS A 316 -17.62 -9.07 5.58
N HIS A 317 -18.70 -9.10 4.81
CA HIS A 317 -19.75 -8.07 4.89
C HIS A 317 -20.69 -8.36 6.07
N VAL A 318 -20.52 -7.62 7.17
CA VAL A 318 -21.29 -7.81 8.41
C VAL A 318 -22.80 -7.91 8.17
N PRO A 319 -23.48 -6.95 7.51
CA PRO A 319 -24.93 -7.04 7.33
C PRO A 319 -25.36 -8.27 6.51
N MET A 320 -24.58 -8.63 5.49
CA MET A 320 -24.87 -9.81 4.66
C MET A 320 -24.77 -11.10 5.47
N MET A 321 -23.78 -11.19 6.36
CA MET A 321 -23.56 -12.38 7.20
C MET A 321 -24.53 -12.44 8.39
N GLU A 322 -25.09 -11.31 8.82
CA GLU A 322 -26.22 -11.32 9.75
C GLU A 322 -27.48 -11.94 9.13
N TRP A 323 -27.73 -11.69 7.84
CA TRP A 323 -28.84 -12.31 7.11
C TRP A 323 -28.56 -13.75 6.67
N ASN A 324 -27.29 -14.10 6.47
CA ASN A 324 -26.88 -15.41 5.95
C ASN A 324 -25.86 -16.09 6.89
N PRO A 325 -26.24 -16.41 8.15
CA PRO A 325 -25.30 -16.95 9.12
C PRO A 325 -24.79 -18.35 8.75
N GLY A 326 -25.61 -19.18 8.11
CA GLY A 326 -25.17 -20.49 7.62
C GLY A 326 -24.03 -20.40 6.62
N GLU A 327 -24.13 -19.46 5.66
CA GLU A 327 -23.06 -19.23 4.67
C GLU A 327 -21.81 -18.61 5.31
N ALA A 328 -21.96 -17.76 6.33
CA ALA A 328 -20.83 -17.27 7.12
C ALA A 328 -20.08 -18.43 7.80
N VAL A 329 -20.80 -19.37 8.42
CA VAL A 329 -20.22 -20.56 9.07
C VAL A 329 -19.55 -21.47 8.06
N LYS A 330 -20.25 -21.87 6.98
CA LYS A 330 -19.69 -22.77 5.95
C LYS A 330 -18.40 -22.21 5.37
N ASN A 331 -18.39 -20.95 4.97
CA ASN A 331 -17.23 -20.36 4.32
C ASN A 331 -16.10 -20.01 5.30
N ASN A 332 -16.40 -19.31 6.40
CA ASN A 332 -15.35 -18.78 7.28
C ASN A 332 -14.83 -19.82 8.29
N ILE A 333 -15.64 -20.78 8.72
CA ILE A 333 -15.22 -21.87 9.61
C ILE A 333 -14.90 -23.10 8.78
N GLY A 334 -15.86 -23.56 7.97
CA GLY A 334 -15.70 -24.78 7.17
C GLY A 334 -14.58 -24.67 6.14
N GLY A 335 -14.55 -23.58 5.38
CA GLY A 335 -13.46 -23.29 4.45
C GLY A 335 -12.09 -23.18 5.12
N THR A 336 -12.00 -22.52 6.29
CA THR A 336 -10.73 -22.47 7.04
C THR A 336 -10.31 -23.86 7.54
N ARG A 337 -11.25 -24.66 8.06
CA ARG A 337 -11.00 -26.04 8.47
C ARG A 337 -10.39 -26.87 7.35
N VAL A 338 -11.00 -26.86 6.16
CA VAL A 338 -10.51 -27.64 5.00
C VAL A 338 -9.06 -27.29 4.68
N ILE A 339 -8.72 -26.00 4.54
CA ILE A 339 -7.36 -25.59 4.18
C ILE A 339 -6.38 -25.87 5.33
N ALA A 340 -6.80 -25.71 6.58
CA ALA A 340 -5.98 -25.99 7.75
C ALA A 340 -5.65 -27.49 7.88
N ASP A 341 -6.67 -28.35 7.76
CA ASP A 341 -6.51 -29.80 7.86
C ASP A 341 -5.66 -30.35 6.72
N LEU A 342 -5.84 -29.84 5.49
CA LEU A 342 -4.96 -30.19 4.38
C LEU A 342 -3.52 -29.71 4.60
N SER A 343 -3.35 -28.55 5.23
CA SER A 343 -2.02 -28.03 5.55
C SER A 343 -1.29 -28.88 6.60
N ASP A 344 -2.00 -29.35 7.63
CA ASP A 344 -1.48 -30.33 8.59
C ASP A 344 -1.14 -31.66 7.91
N ARG A 345 -2.11 -32.25 7.18
CA ARG A 345 -1.97 -33.56 6.52
C ARG A 345 -0.83 -33.62 5.50
N THR A 346 -0.56 -32.51 4.80
CA THR A 346 0.48 -32.45 3.76
C THR A 346 1.81 -31.89 4.24
N GLY A 347 1.92 -31.52 5.52
CA GLY A 347 3.17 -31.04 6.12
C GLY A 347 3.59 -29.65 5.63
N VAL A 348 2.63 -28.74 5.44
CA VAL A 348 2.91 -27.32 5.17
C VAL A 348 3.75 -26.76 6.32
N GLU A 349 4.83 -26.03 6.02
CA GLU A 349 5.70 -25.52 7.10
C GLU A 349 5.02 -24.38 7.88
N ARG A 350 4.30 -23.49 7.17
CA ARG A 350 3.62 -22.34 7.75
C ARG A 350 2.25 -22.08 7.13
N PHE A 351 1.28 -21.84 7.99
CA PHE A 351 -0.05 -21.40 7.62
C PHE A 351 -0.35 -20.04 8.27
N VAL A 352 -0.78 -19.06 7.48
CA VAL A 352 -1.08 -17.72 7.95
C VAL A 352 -2.54 -17.39 7.67
N LEU A 353 -3.35 -17.25 8.72
CA LEU A 353 -4.73 -16.79 8.65
C LEU A 353 -4.81 -15.27 8.66
N VAL A 354 -5.45 -14.70 7.64
CA VAL A 354 -5.88 -13.30 7.66
C VAL A 354 -7.16 -13.19 8.50
N SER A 355 -7.06 -12.53 9.65
CA SER A 355 -8.17 -12.25 10.56
C SER A 355 -8.46 -10.73 10.66
N THR A 356 -9.33 -10.33 11.58
CA THR A 356 -9.87 -8.98 11.69
C THR A 356 -10.07 -8.58 13.15
N ASP A 357 -9.97 -7.28 13.42
CA ASP A 357 -10.41 -6.65 14.68
C ASP A 357 -11.82 -7.08 15.13
N LYS A 358 -12.73 -7.37 14.19
CA LYS A 358 -14.11 -7.82 14.48
C LYS A 358 -14.20 -9.20 15.13
N ALA A 359 -13.12 -9.97 15.15
CA ALA A 359 -13.02 -11.21 15.92
C ALA A 359 -12.83 -10.94 17.43
N VAL A 360 -12.46 -9.72 17.83
CA VAL A 360 -12.28 -9.31 19.22
C VAL A 360 -13.64 -8.91 19.82
N ASN A 361 -14.05 -9.60 20.88
CA ASN A 361 -15.35 -9.40 21.56
C ASN A 361 -16.51 -9.27 20.53
N PRO A 362 -16.71 -10.27 19.66
CA PRO A 362 -17.50 -10.10 18.45
C PRO A 362 -18.95 -9.71 18.79
N SER A 363 -19.50 -8.77 18.02
CA SER A 363 -20.90 -8.35 18.10
C SER A 363 -21.75 -8.83 16.91
N SER A 364 -21.09 -9.49 15.94
CA SER A 364 -21.69 -9.96 14.69
C SER A 364 -21.33 -11.42 14.40
N VAL A 365 -22.16 -12.09 13.59
CA VAL A 365 -21.92 -13.44 13.09
C VAL A 365 -20.61 -13.51 12.31
N MET A 366 -20.33 -12.51 11.47
CA MET A 366 -19.08 -12.46 10.71
C MET A 366 -17.86 -12.45 11.65
N GLY A 367 -17.87 -11.58 12.66
CA GLY A 367 -16.82 -11.53 13.68
C GLY A 367 -16.70 -12.86 14.46
N ALA A 368 -17.83 -13.42 14.89
CA ALA A 368 -17.85 -14.69 15.63
C ALA A 368 -17.30 -15.85 14.82
N THR A 369 -17.66 -15.98 13.54
CA THR A 369 -17.11 -17.05 12.67
C THR A 369 -15.61 -16.93 12.47
N LYS A 370 -15.08 -15.71 12.34
CA LYS A 370 -13.63 -15.50 12.30
C LYS A 370 -12.97 -15.85 13.63
N ARG A 371 -13.60 -15.52 14.77
CA ARG A 371 -13.10 -15.91 16.10
C ARG A 371 -13.06 -17.43 16.28
N VAL A 372 -14.10 -18.15 15.83
CA VAL A 372 -14.10 -19.63 15.84
C VAL A 372 -12.97 -20.19 14.98
N ALA A 373 -12.71 -19.62 13.81
CA ALA A 373 -11.60 -20.04 12.96
C ALA A 373 -10.23 -19.86 13.66
N GLU A 374 -10.04 -18.77 14.41
CA GLU A 374 -8.83 -18.58 15.23
C GLU A 374 -8.71 -19.66 16.31
N ILE A 375 -9.78 -19.92 17.06
CA ILE A 375 -9.83 -20.94 18.13
C ILE A 375 -9.49 -22.32 17.56
N TYR A 376 -10.03 -22.65 16.39
CA TYR A 376 -9.76 -23.90 15.69
C TYR A 376 -8.27 -24.06 15.35
N LEU A 377 -7.65 -23.02 14.75
CA LEU A 377 -6.23 -23.06 14.41
C LEU A 377 -5.33 -23.12 15.64
N GLN A 378 -5.68 -22.44 16.72
CA GLN A 378 -4.95 -22.51 17.99
C GLN A 378 -4.97 -23.93 18.56
N ALA A 379 -6.14 -24.58 18.57
CA ALA A 379 -6.26 -25.95 19.02
C ALA A 379 -5.51 -26.95 18.11
N LEU A 380 -5.53 -26.73 16.79
CA LEU A 380 -4.80 -27.57 15.82
C LEU A 380 -3.28 -27.42 15.97
N SER A 381 -2.80 -26.20 16.23
CA SER A 381 -1.36 -25.90 16.33
C SER A 381 -0.64 -26.67 17.43
N GLU A 382 -1.32 -27.02 18.53
CA GLU A 382 -0.74 -27.79 19.65
C GLU A 382 -0.37 -29.24 19.28
N ARG A 383 -0.92 -29.74 18.17
CA ARG A 383 -0.76 -31.14 17.75
C ARG A 383 -0.23 -31.30 16.33
N SER A 384 -0.02 -30.20 15.63
CA SER A 384 0.45 -30.17 14.26
C SER A 384 1.94 -29.84 14.20
N SER A 385 2.61 -30.33 13.15
CA SER A 385 3.95 -29.84 12.78
C SER A 385 3.92 -28.53 11.99
N THR A 386 2.74 -28.18 11.44
CA THR A 386 2.48 -26.93 10.73
C THR A 386 2.39 -25.79 11.72
N ARG A 387 3.12 -24.71 11.45
CA ARG A 387 3.06 -23.49 12.27
C ARG A 387 1.85 -22.67 11.86
N PHE A 388 0.77 -22.73 12.63
CA PHE A 388 -0.42 -21.95 12.40
C PHE A 388 -0.31 -20.58 13.07
N VAL A 389 -0.39 -19.53 12.26
CA VAL A 389 -0.28 -18.14 12.71
C VAL A 389 -1.52 -17.38 12.30
N THR A 390 -2.08 -16.59 13.21
CA THR A 390 -3.20 -15.69 12.91
C THR A 390 -2.73 -14.24 12.95
N VAL A 391 -3.19 -13.41 12.02
CA VAL A 391 -2.90 -11.96 12.02
C VAL A 391 -4.20 -11.16 12.01
N ARG A 392 -4.43 -10.38 13.05
CA ARG A 392 -5.55 -9.45 13.20
C ARG A 392 -5.14 -8.03 12.84
N PHE A 393 -6.00 -7.36 12.07
CA PHE A 393 -5.90 -5.94 11.80
C PHE A 393 -7.28 -5.33 11.51
N GLY A 394 -7.33 -4.01 11.48
CA GLY A 394 -8.57 -3.27 11.28
C GLY A 394 -8.96 -3.11 9.81
N ASN A 395 -9.62 -2.00 9.50
CA ASN A 395 -10.08 -1.74 8.15
C ASN A 395 -8.90 -1.42 7.22
N VAL A 396 -9.07 -1.78 5.95
CA VAL A 396 -8.09 -1.51 4.91
C VAL A 396 -8.69 -0.59 3.86
N LEU A 397 -7.96 0.49 3.57
CA LEU A 397 -8.38 1.57 2.69
C LEU A 397 -8.62 1.08 1.27
N GLY A 398 -9.69 1.57 0.65
CA GLY A 398 -10.02 1.25 -0.74
C GLY A 398 -10.35 -0.23 -1.00
N SER A 399 -10.49 -1.06 0.04
CA SER A 399 -10.86 -2.47 -0.14
C SER A 399 -12.25 -2.60 -0.77
N ALA A 400 -12.47 -3.67 -1.54
CA ALA A 400 -13.72 -3.89 -2.28
C ALA A 400 -14.94 -3.86 -1.35
N GLY A 401 -15.99 -3.13 -1.76
CA GLY A 401 -17.23 -2.98 -0.99
C GLY A 401 -17.06 -2.26 0.36
N SER A 402 -15.97 -1.53 0.58
CA SER A 402 -15.78 -0.71 1.79
C SER A 402 -16.42 0.68 1.67
N VAL A 403 -16.36 1.45 2.75
CA VAL A 403 -17.01 2.77 2.86
C VAL A 403 -16.47 3.80 1.84
N ILE A 404 -15.18 3.74 1.49
CA ILE A 404 -14.55 4.73 0.60
C ILE A 404 -15.10 4.63 -0.84
N PRO A 405 -15.14 3.45 -1.48
CA PRO A 405 -15.83 3.27 -2.77
C PRO A 405 -17.28 3.75 -2.74
N ILE A 406 -18.02 3.45 -1.67
CA ILE A 406 -19.44 3.86 -1.52
C ILE A 406 -19.55 5.39 -1.45
N PHE A 407 -18.69 6.06 -0.68
CA PHE A 407 -18.68 7.53 -0.60
C PHE A 407 -18.29 8.16 -1.94
N ARG A 408 -17.29 7.62 -2.64
CA ARG A 408 -16.93 8.09 -3.99
C ARG A 408 -18.09 7.96 -4.98
N GLU A 409 -18.81 6.85 -4.95
CA GLU A 409 -20.00 6.64 -5.79
C GLU A 409 -21.12 7.63 -5.43
N GLN A 410 -21.39 7.84 -4.14
CA GLN A 410 -22.38 8.80 -3.67
C GLN A 410 -22.02 10.23 -4.09
N ILE A 411 -20.74 10.61 -3.95
CA ILE A 411 -20.22 11.91 -4.37
C ILE A 411 -20.36 12.10 -5.88
N ALA A 412 -19.98 11.10 -6.67
CA ALA A 412 -20.13 11.14 -8.12
C ALA A 412 -21.60 11.28 -8.59
N LYS A 413 -22.55 10.79 -7.78
CA LYS A 413 -24.00 10.93 -7.99
C LYS A 413 -24.59 12.26 -7.49
N GLY A 414 -23.79 13.13 -6.87
CA GLY A 414 -24.23 14.42 -6.32
C GLY A 414 -24.70 14.36 -4.86
N GLY A 415 -24.47 13.26 -4.15
CA GLY A 415 -24.86 13.07 -2.76
C GLY A 415 -26.33 12.68 -2.54
N PRO A 416 -26.80 12.65 -1.29
CA PRO A 416 -26.04 12.87 -0.05
C PRO A 416 -25.07 11.71 0.24
N VAL A 417 -24.00 11.99 0.98
CA VAL A 417 -23.13 10.95 1.53
C VAL A 417 -23.75 10.40 2.82
N THR A 418 -23.85 9.07 2.94
CA THR A 418 -24.54 8.43 4.08
C THR A 418 -23.54 7.88 5.10
N VAL A 419 -23.46 8.52 6.26
CA VAL A 419 -22.60 8.10 7.37
C VAL A 419 -23.45 7.37 8.41
N THR A 420 -22.97 6.26 8.95
CA THR A 420 -23.75 5.45 9.89
C THR A 420 -24.06 6.18 11.20
N HIS A 421 -23.05 6.80 11.82
CA HIS A 421 -23.20 7.52 13.09
C HIS A 421 -22.10 8.61 13.21
N PRO A 422 -22.38 9.78 13.81
CA PRO A 422 -21.40 10.88 13.96
C PRO A 422 -20.14 10.46 14.74
N ASP A 423 -20.30 9.62 15.75
CA ASP A 423 -19.18 9.14 16.59
C ASP A 423 -18.54 7.84 16.12
N MET A 424 -18.93 7.31 14.96
CA MET A 424 -18.35 6.06 14.46
C MET A 424 -16.89 6.27 14.08
N THR A 425 -16.01 5.44 14.64
CA THR A 425 -14.57 5.45 14.35
C THR A 425 -14.10 4.10 13.83
N ARG A 426 -13.11 4.11 12.95
CA ARG A 426 -12.44 2.90 12.47
C ARG A 426 -10.94 3.12 12.40
N TYR A 427 -10.22 2.05 12.65
CA TYR A 427 -8.79 1.95 12.38
C TYR A 427 -8.56 1.67 10.90
N PHE A 428 -7.63 2.39 10.28
CA PHE A 428 -7.32 2.23 8.86
C PHE A 428 -5.83 2.01 8.65
N MET A 429 -5.52 1.13 7.70
CA MET A 429 -4.19 0.98 7.12
C MET A 429 -4.30 0.81 5.60
N THR A 430 -3.19 0.96 4.88
CA THR A 430 -3.20 0.73 3.42
C THR A 430 -3.15 -0.77 3.09
N ILE A 431 -3.61 -1.15 1.90
CA ILE A 431 -3.55 -2.55 1.41
C ILE A 431 -2.11 -3.09 1.39
N PRO A 432 -1.11 -2.36 0.85
CA PRO A 432 0.29 -2.81 0.90
C PRO A 432 0.82 -2.95 2.31
N GLU A 433 0.54 -1.98 3.20
CA GLU A 433 0.96 -2.00 4.60
C GLU A 433 0.43 -3.25 5.34
N ALA A 434 -0.85 -3.56 5.17
CA ALA A 434 -1.47 -4.74 5.77
C ALA A 434 -0.80 -6.02 5.31
N SER A 435 -0.63 -6.18 4.00
CA SER A 435 -0.09 -7.40 3.39
C SER A 435 1.38 -7.62 3.76
N GLN A 436 2.17 -6.54 3.82
CA GLN A 436 3.55 -6.56 4.29
C GLN A 436 3.64 -7.02 5.75
N LEU A 437 2.86 -6.41 6.65
CA LEU A 437 2.86 -6.80 8.06
C LEU A 437 2.32 -8.21 8.29
N VAL A 438 1.36 -8.68 7.49
CA VAL A 438 0.90 -10.09 7.50
C VAL A 438 2.02 -11.04 7.12
N MET A 439 2.80 -10.74 6.07
CA MET A 439 3.97 -11.52 5.69
C MET A 439 5.04 -11.53 6.78
N GLN A 440 5.32 -10.37 7.39
CA GLN A 440 6.25 -10.24 8.51
C GLN A 440 5.83 -11.10 9.71
N ALA A 441 4.57 -10.98 10.14
CA ALA A 441 4.02 -11.75 11.25
C ALA A 441 4.04 -13.25 10.96
N GLY A 442 3.63 -13.66 9.76
CA GLY A 442 3.66 -15.05 9.32
C GLY A 442 5.07 -15.66 9.31
N ALA A 443 6.09 -14.89 8.93
CA ALA A 443 7.47 -15.35 8.95
C ALA A 443 8.06 -15.43 10.37
N MET A 444 7.60 -14.59 11.29
CA MET A 444 8.06 -14.51 12.68
C MET A 444 7.41 -15.53 13.63
N GLY A 445 6.21 -16.03 13.33
CA GLY A 445 5.48 -16.93 14.22
C GLY A 445 6.08 -18.34 14.30
N ASP A 446 6.03 -18.92 15.50
CA ASP A 446 6.48 -20.26 15.82
C ASP A 446 5.32 -21.28 15.89
N GLY A 447 4.07 -20.81 15.91
CA GLY A 447 2.83 -21.61 15.92
C GLY A 447 1.93 -21.27 17.12
N GLY A 448 0.63 -21.15 16.87
CA GLY A 448 -0.41 -20.89 17.87
C GLY A 448 -0.61 -19.41 18.23
N GLU A 449 0.24 -18.51 17.74
CA GLU A 449 0.16 -17.09 18.06
C GLU A 449 -0.93 -16.35 17.27
N ILE A 450 -1.52 -15.35 17.92
CA ILE A 450 -2.32 -14.33 17.28
C ILE A 450 -1.55 -13.02 17.30
N PHE A 451 -1.13 -12.57 16.13
CA PHE A 451 -0.50 -11.28 15.95
C PHE A 451 -1.54 -10.18 15.78
N ILE A 452 -1.28 -9.02 16.38
CA ILE A 452 -2.11 -7.82 16.30
C ILE A 452 -1.25 -6.72 15.69
N LEU A 453 -1.72 -6.12 14.60
CA LEU A 453 -1.00 -5.06 13.92
C LEU A 453 -1.25 -3.70 14.60
N ASP A 454 -0.21 -2.87 14.67
CA ASP A 454 -0.37 -1.48 15.08
C ASP A 454 -1.19 -0.71 14.04
N MET A 455 -2.40 -0.32 14.44
CA MET A 455 -3.30 0.41 13.57
C MET A 455 -3.27 1.93 13.80
N GLY A 456 -2.32 2.46 14.57
CA GLY A 456 -2.22 3.90 14.81
C GLY A 456 -3.50 4.47 15.44
N SER A 457 -3.81 5.73 15.11
CA SER A 457 -4.99 6.41 15.67
C SER A 457 -6.28 6.09 14.91
N PRO A 458 -7.41 5.91 15.61
CA PRO A 458 -8.70 5.71 14.98
C PRO A 458 -9.19 6.98 14.26
N VAL A 459 -9.92 6.79 13.16
CA VAL A 459 -10.43 7.87 12.31
C VAL A 459 -11.94 7.90 12.37
N LYS A 460 -12.53 9.09 12.56
CA LYS A 460 -13.99 9.26 12.48
C LYS A 460 -14.47 9.12 11.03
N ILE A 461 -15.50 8.32 10.82
CA ILE A 461 -16.05 8.08 9.48
C ILE A 461 -16.68 9.35 8.88
N VAL A 462 -17.21 10.24 9.72
CA VAL A 462 -17.72 11.54 9.26
C VAL A 462 -16.59 12.44 8.74
N ASP A 463 -15.41 12.42 9.37
CA ASP A 463 -14.28 13.22 8.92
C ASP A 463 -13.71 12.64 7.60
N LEU A 464 -13.66 11.32 7.49
CA LEU A 464 -13.34 10.62 6.23
C LEU A 464 -14.30 11.02 5.09
N ALA A 465 -15.60 11.14 5.36
CA ALA A 465 -16.58 11.60 4.37
C ALA A 465 -16.29 13.03 3.93
N ARG A 466 -16.03 13.95 4.87
CA ARG A 466 -15.69 15.36 4.58
C ARG A 466 -14.40 15.48 3.77
N ASP A 467 -13.39 14.68 4.10
CA ASP A 467 -12.13 14.63 3.38
C ASP A 467 -12.33 14.18 1.94
N LEU A 468 -13.15 13.14 1.69
CA LEU A 468 -13.41 12.66 0.34
C LEU A 468 -14.21 13.66 -0.50
N ILE A 469 -15.19 14.36 0.10
CA ILE A 469 -15.94 15.44 -0.57
C ILE A 469 -14.96 16.55 -0.97
N THR A 470 -14.10 16.96 -0.04
CA THR A 470 -13.05 17.97 -0.24
C THR A 470 -12.08 17.59 -1.35
N LEU A 471 -11.55 16.36 -1.32
CA LEU A 471 -10.63 15.86 -2.34
C LEU A 471 -11.29 15.73 -3.72
N SER A 472 -12.61 15.63 -3.79
CA SER A 472 -13.38 15.64 -5.04
C SER A 472 -13.64 17.05 -5.58
N GLY A 473 -13.07 18.08 -4.94
CA GLY A 473 -13.25 19.48 -5.34
C GLY A 473 -14.57 20.11 -4.89
N LEU A 474 -15.27 19.49 -3.94
CA LEU A 474 -16.58 19.92 -3.45
C LEU A 474 -16.50 20.32 -1.97
N ARG A 475 -17.46 21.13 -1.50
CA ARG A 475 -17.56 21.57 -0.11
C ARG A 475 -18.54 20.68 0.68
N PRO A 476 -18.09 20.03 1.77
CA PRO A 476 -18.98 19.31 2.66
C PRO A 476 -20.06 20.22 3.23
N ASP A 477 -21.28 19.70 3.36
CA ASP A 477 -22.45 20.40 3.92
C ASP A 477 -22.93 21.64 3.12
N GLU A 478 -22.24 22.02 2.04
CA GLU A 478 -22.66 23.08 1.10
C GLU A 478 -22.98 22.51 -0.29
N ASP A 479 -22.01 21.81 -0.91
CA ASP A 479 -22.18 21.19 -2.23
C ASP A 479 -22.70 19.75 -2.10
N ILE A 480 -22.33 19.04 -1.02
CA ILE A 480 -22.80 17.68 -0.70
C ILE A 480 -23.19 17.58 0.78
N GLU A 481 -24.45 17.24 1.03
CA GLU A 481 -24.99 16.95 2.36
C GLU A 481 -24.48 15.61 2.91
N ILE A 482 -24.12 15.57 4.21
CA ILE A 482 -23.86 14.33 4.94
C ILE A 482 -25.09 13.94 5.76
N ARG A 483 -25.68 12.76 5.46
CA ARG A 483 -26.84 12.22 6.19
C ARG A 483 -26.47 11.07 7.09
N PHE A 484 -27.01 11.06 8.32
CA PHE A 484 -26.82 9.96 9.25
C PHE A 484 -27.88 8.87 9.09
N SER A 485 -27.45 7.63 8.81
CA SER A 485 -28.36 6.50 8.53
C SER A 485 -28.71 5.65 9.74
N GLY A 486 -28.02 5.83 10.87
CA GLY A 486 -28.14 4.99 12.06
C GLY A 486 -27.30 3.71 12.00
N VAL A 487 -27.00 3.15 13.17
CA VAL A 487 -26.16 1.95 13.34
C VAL A 487 -26.87 0.70 12.85
N ARG A 488 -26.18 -0.11 12.02
CA ARG A 488 -26.72 -1.35 11.47
C ARG A 488 -26.52 -2.52 12.44
N PRO A 489 -27.33 -3.59 12.32
CA PRO A 489 -27.18 -4.78 13.18
C PRO A 489 -25.76 -5.35 13.18
N GLY A 490 -25.26 -5.68 14.37
CA GLY A 490 -23.93 -6.25 14.56
C GLY A 490 -22.76 -5.27 14.47
N GLU A 491 -22.96 -4.00 14.07
CA GLU A 491 -21.89 -3.02 14.00
C GLU A 491 -21.56 -2.38 15.35
N LYS A 492 -20.26 -2.19 15.63
CA LYS A 492 -19.78 -1.40 16.76
C LYS A 492 -19.58 0.07 16.37
N LEU A 493 -19.75 0.99 17.32
CA LEU A 493 -19.34 2.39 17.13
C LEU A 493 -17.82 2.53 17.07
N VAL A 494 -17.12 1.79 17.92
CA VAL A 494 -15.66 1.73 18.04
C VAL A 494 -15.24 0.28 18.01
N GLU A 495 -14.26 -0.05 17.18
CA GLU A 495 -13.67 -1.39 17.15
C GLU A 495 -12.55 -1.51 18.20
N GLU A 496 -12.34 -2.72 18.71
CA GLU A 496 -11.28 -3.04 19.67
C GLU A 496 -10.16 -3.80 18.95
N LEU A 497 -8.89 -3.52 19.31
CA LEU A 497 -7.74 -4.20 18.67
C LEU A 497 -7.25 -5.42 19.47
N HIS A 498 -7.57 -5.49 20.76
CA HIS A 498 -7.22 -6.59 21.67
C HIS A 498 -8.34 -6.74 22.72
N ALA A 499 -8.52 -7.94 23.26
CA ALA A 499 -9.41 -8.16 24.39
C ALA A 499 -8.67 -7.90 25.72
N ASP A 500 -9.38 -7.52 26.78
CA ASP A 500 -8.81 -7.29 28.12
C ASP A 500 -8.05 -8.52 28.68
N ALA A 501 -8.43 -9.72 28.23
CA ALA A 501 -7.80 -10.98 28.62
C ALA A 501 -6.52 -11.31 27.83
N GLU A 502 -6.24 -10.59 26.74
CA GLU A 502 -5.08 -10.80 25.88
C GLU A 502 -3.93 -9.87 26.31
N HIS A 503 -2.84 -10.45 26.81
CA HIS A 503 -1.61 -9.68 27.01
C HIS A 503 -0.97 -9.46 25.63
N ALA A 504 -0.95 -8.21 25.17
CA ALA A 504 -0.29 -7.80 23.93
C ALA A 504 1.20 -7.54 24.20
N ASP A 505 2.02 -8.57 24.00
CA ASP A 505 3.47 -8.45 24.13
C ASP A 505 4.07 -7.83 22.86
N LYS A 506 5.13 -7.01 23.03
CA LYS A 506 5.89 -6.48 21.89
C LYS A 506 6.68 -7.59 21.21
N THR A 507 6.70 -7.57 19.88
CA THR A 507 7.57 -8.45 19.09
C THR A 507 8.88 -7.76 18.72
N LYS A 508 9.73 -8.46 17.94
CA LYS A 508 10.92 -7.87 17.32
C LYS A 508 10.57 -6.75 16.34
N HIS A 509 9.36 -6.73 15.78
CA HIS A 509 8.90 -5.69 14.86
C HIS A 509 8.02 -4.67 15.61
N PRO A 510 8.29 -3.36 15.54
CA PRO A 510 7.63 -2.36 16.39
C PRO A 510 6.13 -2.21 16.13
N LYS A 511 5.66 -2.54 14.92
CA LYS A 511 4.24 -2.47 14.52
C LYS A 511 3.48 -3.79 14.63
N VAL A 512 4.06 -4.79 15.30
CA VAL A 512 3.47 -6.12 15.45
C VAL A 512 3.52 -6.53 16.93
N PHE A 513 2.36 -6.89 17.48
CA PHE A 513 2.18 -7.38 18.84
C PHE A 513 1.74 -8.84 18.82
N ILE A 514 2.02 -9.61 19.88
CA ILE A 514 1.53 -10.98 20.06
C ILE A 514 0.50 -10.99 21.19
N GLY A 515 -0.71 -11.45 20.90
CA GLY A 515 -1.70 -11.84 21.89
C GLY A 515 -1.44 -13.28 22.34
N ARG A 516 -1.03 -13.46 23.60
CA ARG A 516 -0.94 -14.80 24.20
C ARG A 516 -2.31 -15.23 24.70
N ILE A 517 -2.89 -16.24 24.08
CA ILE A 517 -4.20 -16.81 24.45
C ILE A 517 -3.99 -18.21 25.00
N LYS A 518 -4.81 -18.62 25.97
CA LYS A 518 -4.75 -19.97 26.53
C LYS A 518 -5.11 -21.00 25.46
N PRO A 519 -4.37 -22.12 25.36
CA PRO A 519 -4.70 -23.20 24.44
C PRO A 519 -6.12 -23.72 24.69
N HIS A 520 -6.84 -24.03 23.62
CA HIS A 520 -8.14 -24.66 23.68
C HIS A 520 -7.99 -26.19 23.53
N ASN A 521 -8.83 -26.96 24.23
CA ASN A 521 -8.81 -28.41 24.10
C ASN A 521 -9.33 -28.83 22.70
N TRP A 522 -8.51 -29.57 21.96
CA TRP A 522 -8.82 -30.00 20.60
C TRP A 522 -10.14 -30.75 20.47
N ASP A 523 -10.38 -31.77 21.32
CA ASP A 523 -11.56 -32.64 21.17
C ASP A 523 -12.86 -31.85 21.39
N ILE A 524 -12.85 -30.92 22.33
CA ILE A 524 -13.99 -30.01 22.59
C ILE A 524 -14.21 -29.08 21.40
N VAL A 525 -13.15 -28.42 20.91
CA VAL A 525 -13.24 -27.46 19.81
C VAL A 525 -13.67 -28.14 18.51
N SER A 526 -13.02 -29.25 18.14
CA SER A 526 -13.32 -30.01 16.93
C SER A 526 -14.78 -30.48 16.93
N SER A 527 -15.23 -31.08 18.04
CA SER A 527 -16.62 -31.58 18.15
C SER A 527 -17.64 -30.43 18.05
N ALA A 528 -17.37 -29.29 18.70
CA ALA A 528 -18.26 -28.14 18.65
C ALA A 528 -18.27 -27.47 17.26
N VAL A 529 -17.15 -27.46 16.54
CA VAL A 529 -17.07 -27.01 15.14
C VAL A 529 -17.87 -27.95 14.22
N ASP A 530 -17.78 -29.27 14.41
CA ASP A 530 -18.58 -30.25 13.64
C ASP A 530 -20.07 -29.98 13.83
N VAL A 531 -20.54 -29.86 15.07
CA VAL A 531 -21.94 -29.53 15.39
C VAL A 531 -22.37 -28.20 14.75
N THR A 532 -21.49 -27.18 14.79
CA THR A 532 -21.78 -25.86 14.22
C THR A 532 -21.90 -25.91 12.69
N LEU A 533 -21.07 -26.72 12.03
CA LEU A 533 -21.12 -26.93 10.58
C LEU A 533 -22.35 -27.72 10.15
N ASP A 534 -22.75 -28.73 10.93
CA ASP A 534 -23.99 -29.48 10.69
C ASP A 534 -25.22 -28.57 10.82
N LEU A 535 -25.27 -27.73 11.86
CA LEU A 535 -26.33 -26.74 12.04
C LEU A 535 -26.39 -25.73 10.87
N ALA A 536 -25.24 -25.39 10.28
CA ALA A 536 -25.17 -24.48 9.14
C ALA A 536 -25.73 -25.08 7.84
N GLN A 537 -25.88 -26.40 7.75
CA GLN A 537 -26.62 -27.04 6.65
C GLN A 537 -28.13 -26.86 6.77
N GLY A 538 -28.62 -26.69 8.00
CA GLY A 538 -30.01 -26.34 8.29
C GLY A 538 -30.32 -24.86 8.02
N THR A 539 -31.57 -24.48 8.31
CA THR A 539 -32.07 -23.13 7.99
C THR A 539 -32.34 -22.25 9.20
N ASP A 540 -32.05 -22.68 10.44
CA ASP A 540 -32.36 -21.90 11.65
C ASP A 540 -31.19 -20.97 12.07
N PRO A 541 -31.31 -19.64 11.83
CA PRO A 541 -30.27 -18.67 12.18
C PRO A 541 -30.02 -18.58 13.68
N GLU A 542 -31.03 -18.82 14.53
CA GLU A 542 -30.92 -18.65 15.97
C GLU A 542 -30.14 -19.81 16.61
N LEU A 543 -30.33 -21.03 16.10
CA LEU A 543 -29.51 -22.17 16.52
C LEU A 543 -28.04 -21.97 16.16
N ILE A 544 -27.76 -21.43 14.97
CA ILE A 544 -26.39 -21.10 14.56
C ILE A 544 -25.79 -20.03 15.49
N ARG A 545 -26.52 -18.96 15.80
CA ARG A 545 -26.06 -17.92 16.73
C ARG A 545 -25.80 -18.46 18.12
N LYS A 546 -26.65 -19.38 18.60
CA LYS A 546 -26.47 -20.05 19.88
C LYS A 546 -25.21 -20.90 19.89
N ALA A 547 -25.00 -21.73 18.87
CA ALA A 547 -23.79 -22.56 18.73
C ALA A 547 -22.51 -21.71 18.68
N LEU A 548 -22.53 -20.59 17.94
CA LEU A 548 -21.43 -19.63 17.93
C LEU A 548 -21.17 -19.02 19.31
N GLY A 549 -22.23 -18.73 20.09
CA GLY A 549 -22.10 -18.22 21.46
C GLY A 549 -21.59 -19.24 22.48
N GLU A 550 -21.79 -20.53 22.24
CA GLU A 550 -21.22 -21.61 23.07
C GLU A 550 -19.71 -21.77 22.81
N LEU A 551 -19.27 -21.62 21.55
CA LEU A 551 -17.86 -21.63 21.17
C LEU A 551 -17.12 -20.34 21.53
N VAL A 552 -17.82 -19.21 21.49
CA VAL A 552 -17.27 -17.87 21.71
C VAL A 552 -18.08 -17.18 22.82
N PRO A 553 -17.77 -17.42 24.10
CA PRO A 553 -18.54 -16.86 25.22
C PRO A 553 -18.59 -15.33 25.25
N GLU A 554 -17.58 -14.66 24.67
CA GLU A 554 -17.53 -13.22 24.50
C GLU A 554 -18.44 -12.68 23.37
N PHE A 555 -19.04 -13.55 22.55
CA PHE A 555 -19.95 -13.16 21.47
C PHE A 555 -21.25 -12.58 22.03
N ARG A 556 -21.51 -11.30 21.73
CA ARG A 556 -22.75 -10.62 22.11
C ARG A 556 -23.46 -10.09 20.86
N ALA A 557 -24.39 -10.89 20.33
CA ALA A 557 -25.19 -10.47 19.18
C ALA A 557 -25.99 -9.20 19.51
N VAL A 558 -25.69 -8.10 18.83
CA VAL A 558 -26.51 -6.87 18.90
C VAL A 558 -27.77 -7.13 18.07
N ARG A 559 -28.88 -7.46 18.75
CA ARG A 559 -30.17 -7.69 18.09
C ARG A 559 -30.63 -6.40 17.38
N PRO A 560 -31.08 -6.46 16.12
CA PRO A 560 -31.83 -5.36 15.54
C PRO A 560 -33.04 -5.07 16.42
N SER A 561 -33.29 -3.82 16.79
CA SER A 561 -34.60 -3.46 17.31
C SER A 561 -35.63 -3.69 16.18
N ARG A 562 -36.75 -4.35 16.50
CA ARG A 562 -37.87 -4.56 15.56
C ARG A 562 -38.48 -3.23 15.03
N SER A 563 -38.02 -2.06 15.48
CA SER A 563 -38.58 -0.77 15.09
C SER A 563 -38.03 -0.19 13.79
N SER A 564 -37.03 -0.81 13.16
CA SER A 564 -36.42 -0.34 11.90
C SER A 564 -37.08 -0.89 10.63
N LEU A 565 -38.01 -1.83 10.76
CA LEU A 565 -38.91 -2.27 9.68
C LEU A 565 -40.28 -1.58 9.81
N LYS A 566 -40.30 -0.25 9.84
CA LYS A 566 -41.51 0.47 9.41
C LYS A 566 -41.43 0.59 7.90
N THR A 567 -42.02 -0.38 7.21
CA THR A 567 -42.54 -0.16 5.86
C THR A 567 -43.32 1.15 5.89
N THR A 568 -42.94 2.08 5.03
CA THR A 568 -43.78 3.23 4.70
C THR A 568 -45.13 2.68 4.25
N ASP A 569 -46.14 2.81 5.10
CA ASP A 569 -47.55 2.75 4.70
C ASP A 569 -47.72 3.84 3.65
N ARG A 570 -47.63 3.45 2.37
CA ARG A 570 -48.18 4.26 1.29
C ARG A 570 -49.68 4.09 1.39
N THR A 571 -50.30 5.15 1.87
CA THR A 571 -51.70 5.52 1.64
C THR A 571 -52.22 4.90 0.34
N THR A 572 -53.31 4.16 0.48
CA THR A 572 -54.19 3.72 -0.59
C THR A 572 -54.68 4.94 -1.38
N ASP A 573 -53.94 5.33 -2.42
CA ASP A 573 -54.47 6.11 -3.53
C ASP A 573 -54.72 5.15 -4.69
N THR A 574 -55.99 5.06 -5.04
CA THR A 574 -56.55 4.35 -6.19
C THR A 574 -55.79 4.69 -7.48
N LEU A 575 -55.15 3.68 -8.07
CA LEU A 575 -54.68 3.74 -9.46
C LEU A 575 -55.91 3.77 -10.40
N PRO A 576 -55.97 4.67 -11.40
CA PRO A 576 -57.02 4.63 -12.40
C PRO A 576 -56.80 3.44 -13.35
N ALA A 577 -57.89 2.72 -13.65
CA ALA A 577 -57.89 1.58 -14.55
C ALA A 577 -57.45 1.98 -15.97
N LEU A 578 -56.54 1.20 -16.55
CA LEU A 578 -56.16 1.30 -17.97
C LEU A 578 -57.34 0.86 -18.86
N PRO A 579 -57.62 1.55 -19.98
CA PRO A 579 -58.70 1.15 -20.87
C PRO A 579 -58.31 -0.10 -21.67
N ALA A 580 -59.28 -1.02 -21.81
CA ALA A 580 -59.14 -2.23 -22.62
C ALA A 580 -59.07 -1.91 -24.12
N PRO A 581 -58.35 -2.70 -24.94
CA PRO A 581 -58.25 -2.46 -26.37
C PRO A 581 -59.54 -2.87 -27.10
N GLU A 582 -60.09 -1.94 -27.88
CA GLU A 582 -61.16 -2.21 -28.83
C GLU A 582 -60.64 -3.07 -29.99
N ILE A 583 -61.21 -4.26 -30.13
CA ILE A 583 -61.11 -5.09 -31.32
C ILE A 583 -62.21 -4.61 -32.27
N THR A 584 -61.85 -3.85 -33.30
CA THR A 584 -62.74 -3.59 -34.45
C THR A 584 -62.42 -4.54 -35.59
N ALA A 585 -63.44 -5.29 -35.99
CA ALA A 585 -63.44 -6.20 -37.11
C ALA A 585 -63.61 -5.44 -38.45
N THR A 586 -62.82 -5.85 -39.44
CA THR A 586 -63.12 -5.91 -40.90
C THR A 586 -63.85 -4.73 -41.55
N ASN A 587 -63.13 -3.92 -42.35
CA ASN A 587 -63.02 -4.06 -43.83
C ASN A 587 -62.05 -3.04 -44.40
#